data_AF-A0A2P7SH79-F1
#
_entry.id   AF-A0A2P7SH79-F1
#
_cell.length_a   1.000
_cell.length_b   1.000
_cell.length_c   1.000
_cell.angle_alpha   90.00
_cell.angle_beta   90.00
_cell.angle_gamma   90.00
#
_symmetry.space_group_name_H-M   'P 1'
#
loop_
_entity.id
_entity.type
_entity.pdbx_description
1 polymer ?
#
loop_
_entity_poly.entity_id
_entity_poly.type
_entity_poly.pdbx_seq_one_letter_code
_entity_poly.pdbx_strand_id
1 'polypeptide(L)'
;MTLPARQAGGGWARPGGWALVALALAALGACSTSGPTPDQMSRTTVETAPADLQLLCANEVAKTTGVESSKVLPVGSRKLDARNYHVDLNAGGKPTTCVVDADGKIVSVQAA
;
A
#
# COMPACT_ATOMS: atom_id res chain seq x y z
N MET A 1 5.34 -54.12 4.07
CA MET A 1 6.82 -54.20 4.12
C MET A 1 7.29 -52.82 3.66
N THR A 2 7.87 -51.93 4.48
CA THR A 2 9.04 -52.08 5.34
C THR A 2 9.18 -50.81 6.21
N LEU A 3 9.53 -50.98 7.51
CA LEU A 3 10.00 -49.92 8.42
C LEU A 3 11.44 -49.48 8.06
N PRO A 4 11.85 -48.26 8.41
CA PRO A 4 12.72 -48.06 9.59
C PRO A 4 12.31 -46.78 10.38
N ALA A 5 12.05 -46.79 11.70
CA ALA A 5 12.98 -46.92 12.83
C ALA A 5 14.22 -46.00 12.76
N ARG A 6 14.30 -44.93 13.57
CA ARG A 6 15.43 -44.68 14.52
C ARG A 6 15.20 -43.45 15.43
N GLN A 7 15.31 -43.70 16.73
CA GLN A 7 15.41 -42.77 17.88
C GLN A 7 16.69 -41.92 17.90
N ALA A 8 16.61 -40.74 18.52
CA ALA A 8 17.55 -40.17 19.51
C ALA A 8 16.98 -38.79 19.95
N GLY A 9 16.95 -38.33 21.19
CA GLY A 9 17.57 -38.70 22.45
C GLY A 9 17.70 -37.43 23.30
N GLY A 10 17.47 -37.52 24.61
CA GLY A 10 17.66 -36.44 25.60
C GLY A 10 16.32 -35.85 26.06
N GLY A 11 15.86 -35.99 27.29
CA GLY A 11 16.55 -36.21 28.55
C GLY A 11 16.26 -35.01 29.46
N TRP A 12 15.61 -35.28 30.60
CA TRP A 12 15.52 -34.42 31.80
C TRP A 12 14.36 -33.41 31.77
N ALA A 13 13.69 -33.03 32.85
CA ALA A 13 13.63 -33.44 34.24
C ALA A 13 12.29 -32.91 34.81
N ARG A 14 11.90 -33.46 35.96
CA ARG A 14 10.67 -33.19 36.71
C ARG A 14 10.53 -31.71 37.13
N PRO A 15 9.30 -31.20 37.35
CA PRO A 15 9.04 -29.80 37.62
C PRO A 15 9.45 -29.45 39.06
N GLY A 16 10.54 -28.72 39.21
CA GLY A 16 10.90 -28.05 40.45
C GLY A 16 10.48 -26.60 40.35
N GLY A 17 9.75 -26.11 41.36
CA GLY A 17 9.47 -24.68 41.54
C GLY A 17 10.75 -23.85 41.51
N TRP A 18 10.61 -22.53 41.54
CA TRP A 18 11.68 -21.54 41.39
C TRP A 18 12.00 -21.15 39.94
N ALA A 19 10.99 -20.63 39.23
CA ALA A 19 11.21 -19.62 38.19
C ALA A 19 9.94 -18.79 37.98
N LEU A 20 9.42 -18.20 39.05
CA LEU A 20 8.35 -17.18 39.03
C LEU A 20 8.87 -15.80 38.55
N VAL A 21 9.93 -15.76 37.75
CA VAL A 21 10.55 -14.52 37.28
C VAL A 21 10.91 -14.73 35.82
N ALA A 22 10.13 -14.10 34.92
CA ALA A 22 10.41 -13.85 33.48
C ALA A 22 9.30 -14.28 32.49
N LEU A 23 8.02 -14.16 32.85
CA LEU A 23 6.94 -14.27 31.85
C LEU A 23 5.93 -13.10 31.89
N ALA A 24 6.44 -11.88 32.05
CA ALA A 24 5.66 -10.63 32.00
C ALA A 24 5.89 -9.83 30.70
N LEU A 25 6.15 -10.51 29.58
CA LEU A 25 6.39 -9.89 28.26
C LEU A 25 5.58 -10.52 27.11
N ALA A 26 4.57 -11.35 27.41
CA ALA A 26 3.78 -12.07 26.41
C ALA A 26 2.43 -11.38 26.07
N ALA A 27 2.39 -10.05 25.95
CA ALA A 27 1.13 -9.32 25.75
C ALA A 27 0.99 -8.52 24.43
N LEU A 28 2.00 -8.49 23.54
CA LEU A 28 1.91 -7.72 22.28
C LEU A 28 2.71 -8.41 21.17
N GLY A 29 2.13 -9.41 20.49
CA GLY A 29 2.85 -10.06 19.39
C GLY A 29 2.17 -11.19 18.62
N ALA A 30 0.88 -11.47 18.86
CA ALA A 30 0.13 -12.43 18.05
C ALA A 30 -0.74 -11.71 17.00
N CYS A 31 -0.12 -10.85 16.19
CA CYS A 31 -0.67 -10.56 14.87
C CYS A 31 -0.22 -11.69 13.95
N SER A 32 -1.12 -12.62 13.69
CA SER A 32 -0.97 -13.68 12.69
C SER A 32 -0.79 -13.05 11.30
N THR A 33 0.44 -12.70 10.92
CA THR A 33 0.79 -12.48 9.51
C THR A 33 1.09 -13.84 8.91
N SER A 34 0.02 -14.56 8.58
CA SER A 34 0.06 -15.48 7.44
C SER A 34 0.24 -14.59 6.20
N GLY A 35 1.49 -14.22 5.90
CA GLY A 35 1.81 -13.46 4.70
C GLY A 35 1.38 -14.28 3.48
N PRO A 36 0.45 -13.80 2.64
CA PRO A 36 0.10 -14.51 1.42
C PRO A 36 1.35 -14.66 0.55
N THR A 37 1.57 -15.87 0.05
CA THR A 37 2.67 -16.21 -0.87
C THR A 37 2.64 -15.27 -2.09
N PRO A 38 3.78 -14.69 -2.51
CA PRO A 38 3.87 -13.70 -3.59
C PRO A 38 3.28 -14.10 -4.96
N ASP A 39 2.96 -15.37 -5.18
CA ASP A 39 2.43 -15.91 -6.43
C ASP A 39 0.95 -15.60 -6.73
N GLN A 40 0.22 -14.93 -5.82
CA GLN A 40 -1.18 -14.55 -6.02
C GLN A 40 -1.50 -13.07 -5.79
N MET A 41 -0.49 -12.19 -5.85
CA MET A 41 -0.81 -10.86 -6.37
C MET A 41 -0.92 -10.98 -7.87
N SER A 42 -2.10 -11.42 -8.32
CA SER A 42 -2.65 -11.03 -9.61
C SER A 42 -2.67 -9.51 -9.56
N ARG A 43 -1.52 -8.93 -9.95
CA ARG A 43 -1.33 -7.54 -10.31
C ARG A 43 -2.39 -7.33 -11.36
N THR A 44 -3.59 -6.97 -10.91
CA THR A 44 -4.53 -6.27 -11.74
C THR A 44 -3.69 -5.17 -12.34
N THR A 45 -3.47 -5.25 -13.65
CA THR A 45 -2.99 -4.14 -14.46
C THR A 45 -4.09 -3.09 -14.41
N VAL A 46 -4.37 -2.57 -13.21
CA VAL A 46 -4.97 -1.26 -13.06
C VAL A 46 -3.92 -0.40 -13.71
N GLU A 47 -4.22 0.01 -14.93
CA GLU A 47 -3.48 1.04 -15.64
C GLU A 47 -3.67 2.34 -14.83
N THR A 48 -3.02 2.40 -13.69
CA THR A 48 -2.95 3.56 -12.82
C THR A 48 -1.93 4.48 -13.46
N ALA A 49 -2.26 5.77 -13.56
CA ALA A 49 -1.34 6.74 -14.12
C ALA A 49 -0.01 6.66 -13.34
N PRO A 50 1.16 6.66 -14.01
CA PRO A 50 2.46 6.73 -13.33
C PRO A 50 2.42 7.83 -12.27
N ALA A 51 3.02 7.59 -11.10
CA ALA A 51 3.01 8.56 -10.00
C ALA A 51 3.48 9.95 -10.42
N ASP A 52 4.35 10.03 -11.42
CA ASP A 52 4.83 11.26 -12.03
C ASP A 52 3.69 12.12 -12.62
N LEU A 53 2.78 11.51 -13.41
CA LEU A 53 1.62 12.21 -13.98
C LEU A 53 0.64 12.69 -12.90
N GLN A 54 0.53 11.95 -11.79
CA GLN A 54 -0.29 12.36 -10.66
C GLN A 54 0.27 13.60 -9.96
N LEU A 55 1.60 13.67 -9.81
CA LEU A 55 2.28 14.84 -9.25
C LEU A 55 2.23 16.05 -10.19
N LEU A 56 2.30 15.85 -11.51
CA LEU A 56 2.11 16.92 -12.49
C LEU A 56 0.71 17.53 -12.37
N CYS A 57 -0.32 16.68 -12.32
CA CYS A 57 -1.69 17.14 -12.11
C CYS A 57 -1.87 17.88 -10.77
N ALA A 58 -1.26 17.39 -9.68
CA ALA A 58 -1.32 18.07 -8.38
C ALA A 58 -0.70 19.47 -8.43
N ASN A 59 0.45 19.63 -9.09
CA ASN A 59 1.11 20.92 -9.28
C ASN A 59 0.25 21.88 -10.12
N GLU A 60 -0.39 21.40 -11.18
CA GLU A 60 -1.23 22.25 -12.02
C GLU A 60 -2.51 22.66 -11.29
N VAL A 61 -3.13 21.75 -10.55
CA VAL A 61 -4.26 22.06 -9.67
C VAL A 61 -3.87 23.10 -8.62
N ALA A 62 -2.70 22.96 -7.99
CA ALA A 62 -2.19 23.93 -7.02
C ALA A 62 -2.06 25.33 -7.62
N LYS A 63 -1.49 25.44 -8.82
CA LYS A 63 -1.34 26.73 -9.54
C LYS A 63 -2.69 27.34 -9.92
N THR A 64 -3.61 26.53 -10.44
CA THR A 64 -4.90 27.00 -10.97
C THR A 64 -5.89 27.36 -9.86
N THR A 65 -5.87 26.64 -8.73
CA THR A 65 -6.74 26.90 -7.58
C THR A 65 -6.14 27.84 -6.54
N GLY A 66 -4.83 28.15 -6.64
CA GLY A 66 -4.11 28.95 -5.66
C GLY A 66 -3.92 28.24 -4.31
N VAL A 67 -4.20 26.94 -4.24
CA VAL A 67 -3.97 26.11 -3.06
C VAL A 67 -2.52 25.65 -3.05
N GLU A 68 -1.88 25.67 -1.89
CA GLU A 68 -0.51 25.16 -1.73
C GLU A 68 -0.43 23.69 -2.17
N SER A 69 0.58 23.31 -2.96
CA SER A 69 0.71 21.94 -3.47
C SER A 69 0.73 20.88 -2.37
N SER A 70 1.22 21.19 -1.16
CA SER A 70 1.20 20.28 -0.02
C SER A 70 -0.20 20.01 0.54
N LYS A 71 -1.18 20.85 0.18
CA LYS A 71 -2.60 20.70 0.51
C LYS A 71 -3.41 20.09 -0.63
N VAL A 72 -2.77 19.76 -1.75
CA VAL A 72 -3.36 19.03 -2.87
C VAL A 72 -3.01 17.55 -2.71
N LEU A 73 -3.98 16.74 -2.28
CA LEU A 73 -3.79 15.31 -2.06
C LEU A 73 -4.35 14.51 -3.24
N PRO A 74 -3.55 13.67 -3.93
CA PRO A 74 -4.08 12.69 -4.87
C PRO A 74 -4.97 11.69 -4.13
N VAL A 75 -6.25 11.62 -4.51
CA VAL A 75 -7.21 10.66 -3.94
C VAL A 75 -7.33 9.41 -4.81
N GLY A 76 -7.03 9.52 -6.10
CA GLY A 76 -6.98 8.38 -7.00
C GLY A 76 -6.51 8.75 -8.40
N SER A 77 -6.18 7.75 -9.20
CA SER A 77 -6.00 7.94 -10.63
C SER A 77 -6.48 6.71 -11.40
N ARG A 78 -6.91 6.92 -12.64
CA ARG A 78 -7.42 5.89 -13.53
C ARG A 78 -7.12 6.26 -14.97
N LYS A 79 -6.78 5.28 -15.80
CA LYS A 79 -6.68 5.48 -17.24
C LYS A 79 -8.06 5.82 -17.80
N LEU A 80 -8.12 6.88 -18.60
CA LEU A 80 -9.32 7.30 -19.34
C LEU A 80 -9.34 6.63 -20.71
N ASP A 81 -8.21 6.71 -21.44
CA ASP A 81 -8.03 6.16 -22.79
C ASP A 81 -6.59 5.67 -22.99
N ALA A 82 -6.25 5.20 -24.20
CA ALA A 82 -4.90 4.72 -24.53
C ALA A 82 -3.77 5.71 -24.18
N ARG A 83 -4.03 7.02 -24.26
CA ARG A 83 -3.07 8.08 -23.94
C ARG A 83 -3.50 9.02 -22.83
N ASN A 84 -4.75 8.96 -22.35
CA ASN A 84 -5.24 9.91 -21.35
C ASN A 84 -5.43 9.24 -20.00
N TYR A 85 -5.10 9.97 -18.95
CA TYR A 85 -5.24 9.57 -17.57
C TYR A 85 -6.06 10.60 -16.81
N HIS A 86 -6.94 10.11 -15.95
CA HIS A 86 -7.73 10.88 -15.01
C HIS A 86 -7.08 10.80 -13.65
N VAL A 87 -6.83 11.95 -13.04
CA VAL A 87 -6.30 12.06 -11.69
C VAL A 87 -7.30 12.82 -10.85
N ASP A 88 -7.84 12.14 -9.85
CA ASP A 88 -8.72 12.71 -8.86
C ASP A 88 -7.88 13.23 -7.70
N LEU A 89 -8.05 14.51 -7.39
CA LEU A 89 -7.27 15.28 -6.43
C LEU A 89 -8.20 15.98 -5.45
N ASN A 90 -7.71 16.24 -4.26
CA ASN A 90 -8.39 17.07 -3.28
C ASN A 90 -7.54 18.31 -3.01
N ALA A 91 -7.97 19.46 -3.52
CA ALA A 91 -7.32 20.74 -3.32
C ALA A 91 -7.89 21.43 -2.06
N GLY A 92 -7.24 21.23 -0.92
CA GLY A 92 -7.60 21.93 0.31
C GLY A 92 -9.03 21.66 0.81
N GLY A 93 -9.55 20.47 0.59
CA GLY A 93 -10.92 20.06 0.95
C GLY A 93 -11.92 20.09 -0.21
N LYS A 94 -11.51 20.50 -1.42
CA LYS A 94 -12.36 20.51 -2.62
C LYS A 94 -11.95 19.41 -3.58
N PRO A 95 -12.86 18.52 -3.99
CA PRO A 95 -12.55 17.52 -5.00
C PRO A 95 -12.31 18.23 -6.34
N THR A 96 -11.26 17.83 -7.02
CA THR A 96 -10.80 18.41 -8.30
C THR A 96 -10.29 17.28 -9.15
N THR A 97 -10.58 17.35 -10.43
CA THR A 97 -10.22 16.36 -11.42
C THR A 97 -9.25 16.98 -12.41
N CYS A 98 -8.21 16.25 -12.75
CA CYS A 98 -7.23 16.63 -13.75
C CYS A 98 -7.10 15.51 -14.79
N VAL A 99 -7.18 15.87 -16.07
CA VAL A 99 -6.92 14.97 -17.19
C VAL A 99 -5.56 15.30 -17.76
N VAL A 100 -4.68 14.30 -17.81
CA VAL A 100 -3.30 14.40 -18.29
C VAL A 100 -3.03 13.33 -19.34
N ASP A 101 -2.36 13.72 -20.42
CA ASP A 101 -1.93 12.79 -21.46
C ASP A 101 -0.65 12.04 -21.05
N ALA A 102 -0.36 10.91 -21.69
CA ALA A 102 0.84 10.09 -21.51
C ALA A 102 2.13 10.88 -21.77
N ASP A 103 2.06 11.93 -22.59
CA ASP A 103 3.16 12.87 -22.83
C ASP A 103 3.35 13.90 -21.69
N GLY A 104 2.55 13.84 -20.62
CA GLY A 104 2.62 14.77 -19.47
C GLY A 104 1.93 16.11 -19.71
N LYS A 105 1.12 16.23 -20.78
CA LYS A 105 0.38 17.44 -21.10
C LYS A 105 -0.97 17.45 -20.39
N ILE A 106 -1.26 18.53 -19.66
CA ILE A 106 -2.56 18.75 -19.03
C ILE A 106 -3.59 19.05 -20.14
N VAL A 107 -4.63 18.23 -20.21
CA VAL A 107 -5.73 18.36 -21.16
C VAL A 107 -6.83 19.22 -20.55
N SER A 108 -7.20 18.95 -19.30
CA SER A 108 -8.19 19.73 -18.56
C SER A 108 -7.97 19.66 -17.05
N VAL A 109 -8.41 20.71 -16.36
CA VAL A 109 -8.54 20.74 -14.89
C VAL A 109 -9.94 21.25 -14.59
N GLN A 110 -10.69 20.50 -13.79
CA GLN A 110 -12.07 20.78 -13.46
C GLN A 110 -12.28 20.57 -11.96
N ALA A 111 -12.96 21.50 -11.29
CA ALA A 111 -13.51 21.20 -9.98
C ALA A 111 -14.57 20.10 -10.15
N ALA A 112 -14.51 19.06 -9.32
CA ALA A 112 -15.47 17.96 -9.37
C ALA A 112 -16.82 18.36 -8.76
#